data_AF-A0A1S2LTA7-F1
#
_entry.id   AF-A0A1S2LTA7-F1
#
_cell.length_a   1.000
_cell.length_b   1.000
_cell.length_c   1.000
_cell.angle_alpha   90.00
_cell.angle_beta   90.00
_cell.angle_gamma   90.00
#
_symmetry.space_group_name_H-M   'P 1'
#
loop_
_entity.id
_entity.type
_entity.pdbx_description
1 polymer ?
#
loop_
_entity_poly.entity_id
_entity_poly.type
_entity_poly.pdbx_seq_one_letter_code
_entity_poly.pdbx_strand_id
1 'polypeptide(L)'
;MGHDISGVNKVGKEIAYARFSMGNYNATILYSVLDADEYYAGVSGSGGSSTFSIQQMEKALNTFNQLYNNEDSMSENDFLTWDKKQIVEFLQNCLATAKEEGSVRVYFG
;
A
#
# COMPACT_ATOMS: atom_id res chain seq x y z
N MET A 1 17.41 -6.42 -1.54
CA MET A 1 16.76 -5.09 -1.55
C MET A 1 15.32 -5.28 -1.99
N GLY A 2 14.43 -4.39 -1.56
CA GLY A 2 13.01 -4.48 -1.80
C GLY A 2 12.30 -3.28 -1.18
N HIS A 3 10.99 -3.25 -1.33
CA HIS A 3 10.11 -2.24 -0.77
C HIS A 3 9.43 -2.83 0.46
N ASP A 4 9.65 -2.23 1.62
CA ASP A 4 9.12 -2.63 2.91
C ASP A 4 8.17 -1.51 3.39
N ILE A 5 6.87 -1.70 3.18
CA ILE A 5 5.86 -0.68 3.49
C ILE A 5 5.06 -1.11 4.72
N SER A 6 5.11 -0.31 5.78
CA SER A 6 4.47 -0.62 7.06
C SER A 6 3.45 0.44 7.44
N GLY A 7 2.21 0.01 7.70
CA GLY A 7 1.18 0.82 8.35
C GLY A 7 1.33 0.72 9.86
N VAL A 8 1.41 1.86 10.54
CA VAL A 8 1.52 1.96 11.99
C VAL A 8 0.42 2.83 12.56
N ASN A 9 -0.13 2.41 13.69
CA ASN A 9 -1.15 3.15 14.41
C ASN A 9 -0.55 4.25 15.32
N LYS A 10 -1.39 5.01 16.03
CA LYS A 10 -0.95 6.13 16.88
C LYS A 10 0.00 5.74 18.01
N VAL A 11 -0.10 4.50 18.49
CA VAL A 11 0.81 3.98 19.54
C VAL A 11 2.09 3.38 18.97
N GLY A 12 2.30 3.46 17.65
CA GLY A 12 3.49 2.96 16.96
C GLY A 12 3.50 1.45 16.74
N LYS A 13 2.35 0.77 16.87
CA LYS A 13 2.21 -0.65 16.57
C LYS A 13 1.99 -0.84 15.07
N GLU A 14 2.71 -1.79 14.47
CA GLU A 14 2.45 -2.21 13.09
C GLU A 14 1.10 -2.91 12.99
N ILE A 15 0.27 -2.43 12.05
CA ILE A 15 -1.09 -2.93 11.78
C ILE A 15 -1.25 -3.46 10.37
N ALA A 16 -0.32 -3.13 9.47
CA ALA A 16 -0.29 -3.61 8.09
C ALA A 16 1.15 -3.65 7.60
N TYR A 17 1.46 -4.60 6.74
CA TYR A 17 2.78 -4.72 6.13
C TYR A 17 2.65 -5.25 4.71
N ALA A 18 3.40 -4.65 3.79
CA ALA A 18 3.51 -5.09 2.41
C ALA A 18 4.98 -5.11 1.99
N ARG A 19 5.43 -6.22 1.42
CA ARG A 19 6.80 -6.44 0.97
C ARG A 19 6.86 -6.77 -0.51
N PHE A 20 7.74 -6.09 -1.23
CA PHE A 20 8.01 -6.31 -2.65
C PHE A 20 9.51 -6.45 -2.90
N SER A 21 9.91 -7.25 -3.89
CA SER A 21 11.33 -7.37 -4.26
C SER A 21 11.81 -6.17 -5.10
N MET A 22 13.13 -5.94 -5.17
CA MET A 22 13.80 -4.81 -5.85
C MET A 22 13.48 -4.62 -7.35
N GLY A 23 12.79 -5.56 -8.00
CA GLY A 23 12.34 -5.44 -9.39
C GLY A 23 10.83 -5.64 -9.57
N ASN A 24 10.08 -5.65 -8.47
CA ASN A 24 8.66 -5.89 -8.52
C ASN A 24 7.93 -4.58 -8.83
N TYR A 25 7.48 -4.46 -10.09
CA TYR A 25 6.76 -3.28 -10.56
C TYR A 25 5.42 -3.07 -9.85
N ASN A 26 4.82 -4.09 -9.22
CA ASN A 26 3.58 -3.92 -8.46
C ASN A 26 3.79 -3.07 -7.20
N ALA A 27 5.04 -2.91 -6.73
CA ALA A 27 5.34 -2.00 -5.64
C ALA A 27 4.87 -0.57 -5.94
N THR A 28 5.07 -0.09 -7.18
CA THR A 28 4.71 1.27 -7.60
C THR A 28 3.21 1.52 -7.54
N ILE A 29 2.39 0.47 -7.66
CA ILE A 29 0.94 0.57 -7.52
C ILE A 29 0.59 1.05 -6.11
N LEU A 30 1.21 0.49 -5.08
CA LEU A 30 0.93 0.90 -3.69
C LEU A 30 1.40 2.34 -3.42
N TYR A 31 2.57 2.75 -3.93
CA TYR A 31 3.00 4.16 -3.85
C TYR A 31 2.00 5.09 -4.54
N SER A 32 1.57 4.75 -5.75
CA SER A 32 0.70 5.58 -6.57
C SER A 32 -0.72 5.72 -5.98
N VAL A 33 -1.35 4.61 -5.53
CA VAL A 33 -2.70 4.70 -4.93
C VAL A 33 -2.71 5.46 -3.61
N LEU A 34 -1.56 5.49 -2.90
CA LEU A 34 -1.35 6.30 -1.72
C LEU A 34 -0.93 7.74 -2.04
N ASP A 35 -0.74 8.12 -3.31
CA ASP A 35 -0.22 9.45 -3.70
C ASP A 35 1.13 9.74 -3.01
N ALA A 36 1.99 8.73 -2.99
CA ALA A 36 3.21 8.63 -2.19
C ALA A 36 4.46 8.37 -3.04
N ASP A 37 4.43 8.70 -4.33
CA ASP A 37 5.52 8.45 -5.29
C ASP A 37 6.83 9.15 -4.89
N GLU A 38 6.75 10.24 -4.11
CA GLU A 38 7.89 10.93 -3.51
C GLU A 38 8.73 10.02 -2.58
N TYR A 39 8.15 8.94 -2.05
CA TYR A 39 8.85 7.99 -1.19
C TYR A 39 9.46 6.81 -1.96
N TYR A 40 9.27 6.70 -3.27
CA TYR A 40 9.84 5.65 -4.10
C TYR A 40 11.28 6.00 -4.50
N ALA A 41 12.26 5.19 -4.05
CA ALA A 41 13.69 5.41 -4.31
C ALA A 41 14.26 4.46 -5.39
N GLY A 42 13.41 3.92 -6.26
CA GLY A 42 13.79 3.05 -7.37
C GLY A 42 13.76 1.56 -7.04
N VAL A 43 14.53 1.10 -6.06
CA VAL A 43 14.65 -0.33 -5.70
C VAL A 43 14.19 -0.66 -4.29
N SER A 44 13.84 0.39 -3.55
CA SER A 44 13.32 0.40 -2.19
C SER A 44 12.49 1.67 -1.97
N GLY A 45 11.89 1.80 -0.80
CA GLY A 45 11.42 3.08 -0.29
C GLY A 45 12.59 3.98 0.14
N SER A 46 12.25 5.24 0.41
CA SER A 46 13.19 6.30 0.83
C SER A 46 13.50 6.30 2.34
N GLY A 47 12.84 5.44 3.12
CA GLY A 47 12.83 5.49 4.58
C GLY A 47 11.95 6.62 5.16
N GLY A 48 11.16 7.29 4.32
CA GLY A 48 10.22 8.31 4.75
C GLY A 48 8.92 7.74 5.30
N SER A 49 8.04 8.63 5.79
CA SER A 49 6.71 8.25 6.24
C SER A 49 5.71 9.38 6.05
N SER A 50 4.46 9.05 5.82
CA SER A 50 3.35 10.01 5.73
C SER A 50 2.17 9.55 6.59
N THR A 51 1.29 10.49 6.97
CA THR A 51 0.09 10.21 7.75
C THR A 51 -1.13 10.38 6.86
N PHE A 52 -1.98 9.36 6.83
CA PHE A 52 -3.15 9.27 5.98
C PHE A 52 -4.43 9.40 6.80
N SER A 53 -5.32 10.25 6.36
CA SER A 53 -6.69 10.37 6.86
C SER A 53 -7.57 9.22 6.37
N ILE A 54 -8.74 9.06 6.98
CA ILE A 54 -9.77 8.11 6.54
C ILE A 54 -10.08 8.30 5.05
N GLN A 55 -10.33 9.54 4.62
CA GLN A 55 -10.70 9.87 3.24
C GLN A 55 -9.61 9.51 2.23
N GLN A 56 -8.34 9.71 2.58
CA GLN A 56 -7.22 9.31 1.72
C GLN A 56 -7.13 7.78 1.61
N MET A 57 -7.34 7.04 2.70
CA MET A 57 -7.35 5.58 2.67
C MET A 57 -8.55 5.01 1.89
N GLU A 58 -9.73 5.62 2.01
CA GLU A 58 -10.91 5.26 1.21
C GLU A 58 -10.67 5.51 -0.28
N LYS A 59 -10.08 6.66 -0.62
CA LYS A 59 -9.67 6.98 -2.00
C LYS A 59 -8.70 5.94 -2.53
N ALA A 60 -7.64 5.62 -1.77
CA ALA A 60 -6.62 4.65 -2.18
C ALA A 60 -7.22 3.28 -2.47
N LEU A 61 -8.06 2.76 -1.56
CA LEU A 61 -8.73 1.46 -1.74
C LEU A 61 -9.68 1.48 -2.95
N ASN A 62 -10.42 2.56 -3.15
CA ASN A 62 -11.32 2.69 -4.30
C ASN A 62 -10.53 2.77 -5.62
N THR A 63 -9.47 3.57 -5.68
CA THR A 63 -8.59 3.66 -6.85
C THR A 63 -7.97 2.31 -7.18
N PHE A 64 -7.46 1.59 -6.18
CA PHE A 64 -6.96 0.22 -6.36
C PHE A 64 -8.05 -0.68 -6.95
N ASN A 65 -9.24 -0.73 -6.33
CA ASN A 65 -10.34 -1.56 -6.83
C ASN A 65 -10.76 -1.20 -8.27
N GLN A 66 -10.72 0.08 -8.65
CA GLN A 66 -11.01 0.51 -10.02
C GLN A 66 -9.94 0.05 -11.01
N LEU A 67 -8.67 0.07 -10.64
CA LEU A 67 -7.60 -0.47 -11.49
C LEU A 67 -7.85 -1.96 -11.76
N TYR A 68 -8.24 -2.74 -10.75
CA TYR A 68 -8.41 -4.18 -10.89
C TYR A 68 -9.78 -4.63 -11.42
N ASN A 69 -10.86 -3.92 -11.14
CA ASN A 69 -12.17 -4.24 -11.72
C ASN A 69 -12.24 -3.93 -13.22
N ASN A 70 -11.37 -3.05 -13.74
CA ASN A 70 -11.23 -2.82 -15.18
C ASN A 70 -10.28 -3.84 -15.86
N GLU A 71 -9.50 -4.61 -15.08
CA GLU A 71 -8.61 -5.66 -15.57
C GLU A 71 -9.32 -7.02 -15.68
N ASP A 72 -10.52 -7.07 -16.28
CA ASP A 72 -11.30 -8.30 -16.52
C ASP A 72 -10.60 -9.28 -17.51
N SER A 73 -9.28 -9.15 -17.73
CA SER A 73 -8.55 -9.89 -18.78
C SER A 73 -7.03 -10.12 -18.59
N MET A 74 -6.41 -9.87 -17.44
CA MET A 74 -4.95 -10.09 -17.31
C MET A 74 -4.55 -11.24 -16.37
N SER A 75 -4.40 -12.40 -17.03
CA SER A 75 -3.65 -13.63 -16.70
C SER A 75 -3.39 -13.97 -15.23
N GLU A 76 -3.84 -15.18 -14.87
CA GLU A 76 -3.51 -15.98 -13.68
C GLU A 76 -2.00 -16.26 -13.56
N ASN A 77 -1.20 -15.24 -13.23
CA ASN A 77 0.14 -15.45 -12.72
C ASN A 77 0.07 -15.36 -11.19
N ASP A 78 0.37 -16.46 -10.50
CA ASP A 78 0.25 -16.55 -9.02
C ASP A 78 0.97 -15.43 -8.27
N PHE A 79 2.09 -14.93 -8.81
CA PHE A 79 2.84 -13.79 -8.25
C PHE A 79 2.06 -12.46 -8.33
N LEU A 80 1.39 -12.20 -9.46
CA LEU A 80 0.50 -11.05 -9.63
C LEU A 80 -0.66 -11.14 -8.64
N THR A 81 -1.22 -12.33 -8.43
CA THR A 81 -2.32 -12.55 -7.49
C THR A 81 -1.89 -12.30 -6.04
N TRP A 82 -0.67 -12.71 -5.66
CA TRP A 82 -0.16 -12.50 -4.31
C TRP A 82 0.06 -11.02 -3.98
N ASP A 83 0.73 -10.28 -4.87
CA ASP A 83 0.99 -8.85 -4.65
C ASP A 83 -0.31 -8.04 -4.57
N LYS A 84 -1.27 -8.34 -5.46
CA LYS A 84 -2.60 -7.73 -5.42
C LYS A 84 -3.27 -7.95 -4.07
N LYS A 85 -3.29 -9.21 -3.60
CA LYS A 85 -3.88 -9.57 -2.31
C LYS A 85 -3.21 -8.82 -1.16
N GLN A 86 -1.88 -8.78 -1.14
CA GLN A 86 -1.11 -8.06 -0.13
C GLN A 86 -1.44 -6.56 -0.12
N ILE A 87 -1.58 -5.93 -1.29
CA ILE A 87 -1.96 -4.51 -1.37
C ILE A 87 -3.38 -4.28 -0.83
N VAL A 88 -4.35 -5.12 -1.18
CA VAL A 88 -5.72 -5.02 -0.65
C VAL A 88 -5.73 -5.15 0.87
N GLU A 89 -5.09 -6.20 1.40
CA GLU A 89 -5.03 -6.44 2.84
C GLU A 89 -4.35 -5.26 3.56
N PHE A 90 -3.27 -4.72 2.98
CA PHE A 90 -2.59 -3.54 3.50
C PHE A 90 -3.53 -2.33 3.60
N LEU A 91 -4.21 -2.00 2.50
CA LEU A 91 -5.12 -0.84 2.44
C LEU A 91 -6.32 -1.01 3.37
N GLN A 92 -6.89 -2.21 3.46
CA GLN A 92 -8.02 -2.52 4.34
C GLN A 92 -7.65 -2.38 5.82
N ASN A 93 -6.50 -2.92 6.23
CA ASN A 93 -6.04 -2.81 7.61
C ASN A 93 -5.74 -1.35 7.98
N CYS A 94 -5.05 -0.62 7.10
CA CYS A 94 -4.81 0.81 7.28
C CYS A 94 -6.12 1.62 7.37
N LEU A 95 -7.11 1.32 6.53
CA LEU A 95 -8.42 1.96 6.58
C LEU A 95 -9.18 1.64 7.87
N ALA A 96 -9.15 0.38 8.33
CA ALA A 96 -9.78 -0.02 9.58
C ALA A 96 -9.18 0.76 10.77
N THR A 97 -7.86 0.84 10.86
CA THR A 97 -7.17 1.65 11.88
C THR A 97 -7.48 3.13 11.73
N ALA A 98 -7.48 3.68 10.51
CA ALA A 98 -7.83 5.09 10.30
C ALA A 98 -9.28 5.38 10.73
N LYS A 99 -10.22 4.44 10.55
CA LYS A 99 -11.61 4.60 11.03
C LYS A 99 -11.71 4.58 12.55
N GLU A 100 -10.90 3.78 13.23
CA GLU A 100 -10.87 3.70 14.70
C GLU A 100 -10.13 4.90 15.33
N GLU A 101 -8.97 5.25 14.79
CA GLU A 101 -8.07 6.23 15.38
C GLU A 101 -8.11 7.61 14.69
N GLY A 102 -8.79 7.75 13.56
CA GLY A 102 -8.88 8.97 12.75
C GLY A 102 -7.79 9.11 11.68
N SER A 103 -6.68 8.39 11.82
CA SER A 103 -5.55 8.43 10.89
C SER A 103 -4.66 7.20 11.04
N VAL A 104 -3.86 6.90 10.02
CA VAL A 104 -2.81 5.88 10.06
C VAL A 104 -1.52 6.47 9.52
N ARG A 105 -0.37 6.11 10.08
CA ARG A 105 0.93 6.50 9.55
C ARG A 105 1.48 5.36 8.70
N VAL A 106 2.04 5.65 7.54
CA VAL A 106 2.68 4.64 6.67
C VAL A 106 4.16 5.00 6.53
N TYR A 107 5.02 4.02 6.75
CA TYR A 107 6.46 4.07 6.53
C TYR A 107 6.81 3.37 5.21
N PHE A 108 7.77 3.93 4.48
CA PHE A 108 8.17 3.47 3.15
C PHE A 108 9.67 3.14 3.13
N GLY A 109 10.01 1.88 3.42
CA GLY A 109 11.37 1.33 3.45
C GLY A 109 11.82 0.65 2.18
#